data_AF-A0A2V9KSY5-F1
#
_entry.id   AF-A0A2V9KSY5-F1
#
_cell.length_a   1.000
_cell.length_b   1.000
_cell.length_c   1.000
_cell.angle_alpha   90.00
_cell.angle_beta   90.00
_cell.angle_gamma   90.00
#
_symmetry.space_group_name_H-M   'P 1'
#
loop_
_entity.id
_entity.type
_entity.pdbx_description
1 polymer ?
#
loop_
_entity_poly.entity_id
_entity_poly.type
_entity_poly.pdbx_seq_one_letter_code
_entity_poly.pdbx_strand_id
1 'polypeptide(L)'
;MNRIQINSVAEPFRSPELARKAVGAISRAEAMGLLDGIEAIDRLDLTSFQDIGAKISEAGIARNAMAELSGTAANQTERLRSILHELDQALLDSPLPEYEWPALEGILGAELLGRLTGVSVSSLRRYRSARRRTPDAVAARLHFLALIVGDLAGAYNDLGIRRWFERKRSLLGGQAPIEILTGAWAPEDPGPSRIRELAQSLSYSPAT
;
A
#
# COMPACT_ATOMS: atom_id res chain seq x y z
N MET A 1 5.68 -1.85 -12.73
CA MET A 1 4.63 -2.23 -13.71
C MET A 1 3.43 -2.69 -12.89
N ASN A 2 2.42 -1.84 -12.72
CA ASN A 2 1.22 -2.15 -11.93
C ASN A 2 0.47 -3.29 -12.61
N ARG A 3 0.34 -4.44 -11.94
CA ARG A 3 -0.29 -5.64 -12.53
C ARG A 3 -1.80 -5.57 -12.44
N ILE A 4 -2.33 -4.75 -11.53
CA ILE A 4 -3.76 -4.58 -11.33
C ILE A 4 -4.20 -3.25 -11.95
N GLN A 5 -5.16 -3.31 -12.88
CA GLN A 5 -5.76 -2.15 -13.52
C GLN A 5 -7.27 -2.35 -13.65
N ILE A 6 -8.02 -1.93 -12.63
CA ILE A 6 -9.47 -2.10 -12.59
C ILE A 6 -10.12 -1.15 -13.61
N ASN A 7 -10.56 -1.71 -14.72
CA ASN A 7 -11.23 -1.01 -15.82
C ASN A 7 -12.76 -1.09 -15.71
N SER A 8 -13.29 -2.04 -14.93
CA SER A 8 -14.72 -2.21 -14.72
C SER A 8 -15.05 -2.66 -13.30
N VAL A 9 -16.25 -2.30 -12.83
CA VAL A 9 -16.74 -2.64 -11.49
C VAL A 9 -18.10 -3.32 -11.61
N ALA A 10 -18.28 -4.45 -10.92
CA ALA A 10 -19.54 -5.18 -10.86
C ALA A 10 -20.07 -5.27 -9.43
N GLU A 11 -21.24 -5.90 -9.26
CA GLU A 11 -21.74 -6.23 -7.92
C GLU A 11 -20.71 -7.11 -7.16
N PRO A 12 -20.54 -6.90 -5.85
CA PRO A 12 -21.24 -5.97 -4.96
C PRO A 12 -20.60 -4.55 -4.88
N PHE A 13 -19.60 -4.25 -5.70
CA PHE A 13 -18.79 -3.03 -5.60
C PHE A 13 -19.33 -1.85 -6.40
N ARG A 14 -20.55 -1.90 -6.96
CA ARG A 14 -21.10 -0.80 -7.77
C ARG A 14 -21.26 0.52 -7.02
N SER A 15 -21.34 0.48 -5.70
CA SER A 15 -21.30 1.70 -4.88
C SER A 15 -19.94 2.39 -5.01
N PRO A 16 -19.88 3.69 -5.35
CA PRO A 16 -18.62 4.44 -5.40
C PRO A 16 -17.84 4.44 -4.08
N GLU A 17 -18.52 4.28 -2.95
CA GLU A 17 -17.88 4.13 -1.64
C GLU A 17 -17.15 2.79 -1.52
N LEU A 18 -17.84 1.69 -1.84
CA LEU A 18 -17.30 0.34 -1.73
C LEU A 18 -16.19 0.10 -2.76
N ALA A 19 -16.37 0.57 -4.00
CA ALA A 19 -15.34 0.51 -5.03
C ALA A 19 -14.06 1.21 -4.55
N ARG A 20 -14.16 2.43 -4.01
CA ARG A 20 -12.99 3.17 -3.52
C ARG A 20 -12.30 2.46 -2.36
N LYS A 21 -13.05 1.91 -1.40
CA LYS A 21 -12.49 1.14 -0.28
C LYS A 21 -11.76 -0.11 -0.77
N ALA A 22 -12.37 -0.86 -1.68
CA ALA A 22 -11.76 -2.06 -2.26
C ALA A 22 -10.50 -1.72 -3.06
N VAL A 23 -10.56 -0.74 -3.97
CA VAL A 23 -9.39 -0.28 -4.75
C VAL A 23 -8.28 0.20 -3.82
N GLY A 24 -8.59 0.96 -2.77
CA GLY A 24 -7.59 1.41 -1.79
C GLY A 24 -6.88 0.25 -1.09
N ALA A 25 -7.64 -0.76 -0.64
CA ALA A 25 -7.07 -1.96 -0.03
C ALA A 25 -6.19 -2.76 -1.02
N ILE A 26 -6.65 -2.90 -2.27
CA ILE A 26 -5.90 -3.58 -3.34
C ILE A 26 -4.58 -2.86 -3.63
N SER A 27 -4.61 -1.54 -3.83
CA SER A 27 -3.40 -0.77 -4.11
C SER A 27 -2.39 -0.83 -2.96
N ARG A 28 -2.86 -0.83 -1.71
CA ARG A 28 -2.00 -1.04 -0.53
C ARG A 28 -1.38 -2.44 -0.53
N ALA A 29 -2.20 -3.48 -0.71
CA ALA A 29 -1.70 -4.86 -0.76
C ALA A 29 -0.72 -5.09 -1.92
N GLU A 30 -0.95 -4.48 -3.09
CA GLU A 30 -0.02 -4.51 -4.23
C GLU A 30 1.31 -3.84 -3.88
N ALA A 31 1.27 -2.63 -3.29
CA ALA A 31 2.48 -1.90 -2.89
C ALA A 31 3.26 -2.61 -1.76
N MET A 32 2.58 -3.37 -0.91
CA MET A 32 3.19 -4.25 0.10
C MET A 32 3.78 -5.53 -0.50
N GLY A 33 3.53 -5.83 -1.78
CA GLY A 33 4.03 -7.05 -2.44
C GLY A 33 3.19 -8.30 -2.19
N LEU A 34 2.00 -8.18 -1.58
CA LEU A 34 1.17 -9.33 -1.21
C LEU A 34 0.49 -10.01 -2.40
N LEU A 35 0.36 -9.28 -3.51
CA LEU A 35 -0.39 -9.72 -4.69
C LEU A 35 0.53 -10.26 -5.79
N ASP A 36 1.79 -10.55 -5.46
CA ASP A 36 2.72 -11.19 -6.39
C ASP A 36 2.23 -12.59 -6.79
N GLY A 37 2.22 -12.85 -8.09
CA GLY A 37 1.76 -14.13 -8.65
C GLY A 37 0.25 -14.21 -8.92
N ILE A 38 -0.54 -13.17 -8.63
CA ILE A 38 -1.91 -13.08 -9.14
C ILE A 38 -1.88 -12.66 -10.62
N GLU A 39 -2.79 -13.21 -11.42
CA GLU A 39 -3.04 -12.75 -12.79
C GLU A 39 -3.54 -11.30 -12.82
N ALA A 40 -3.42 -10.63 -13.97
CA ALA A 40 -3.89 -9.25 -14.09
C ALA A 40 -5.41 -9.19 -13.84
N ILE A 41 -5.81 -8.39 -12.85
CA ILE A 41 -7.22 -8.15 -12.54
C ILE A 41 -7.65 -6.86 -13.23
N ASP A 42 -8.56 -6.98 -14.20
CA ASP A 42 -9.12 -5.86 -14.96
C ASP A 42 -10.55 -5.50 -14.55
N ARG A 43 -11.17 -6.35 -13.72
CA ARG A 43 -12.54 -6.21 -13.23
C ARG A 43 -12.61 -6.45 -11.72
N LEU A 44 -13.23 -5.50 -11.02
CA LEU A 44 -13.54 -5.62 -9.61
C LEU A 44 -14.93 -6.25 -9.43
N ASP A 45 -14.95 -7.51 -9.03
CA ASP A 45 -16.14 -8.25 -8.61
C ASP A 45 -15.83 -9.12 -7.39
N LEU A 46 -16.83 -9.84 -6.88
CA LEU A 46 -16.66 -10.64 -5.66
C LEU A 46 -15.58 -11.71 -5.83
N THR A 47 -15.54 -12.38 -6.98
CA THR A 47 -14.58 -13.46 -7.22
C THR A 47 -13.16 -12.92 -7.26
N SER A 48 -12.93 -11.86 -8.05
CA SER A 48 -11.58 -11.27 -8.12
C SER A 48 -11.15 -10.69 -6.77
N PHE A 49 -12.07 -10.14 -5.98
CA PHE A 49 -11.76 -9.64 -4.65
C PHE A 49 -11.49 -10.77 -3.63
N GLN A 50 -12.17 -11.91 -3.75
CA GLN A 50 -11.91 -13.11 -2.93
C GLN A 50 -10.52 -13.69 -3.24
N ASP A 51 -10.10 -13.73 -4.51
CA ASP A 51 -8.76 -14.20 -4.90
C ASP A 51 -7.66 -13.31 -4.32
N ILE A 52 -7.83 -11.98 -4.38
CA ILE A 52 -6.95 -11.01 -3.75
C ILE A 52 -6.89 -11.25 -2.23
N GLY A 53 -8.06 -11.37 -1.60
CA GLY A 53 -8.13 -11.55 -0.16
C GLY A 53 -7.59 -12.89 0.33
N ALA A 54 -7.62 -13.93 -0.50
CA ALA A 54 -6.93 -15.19 -0.24
C ALA A 54 -5.42 -14.97 -0.13
N LYS A 55 -4.80 -14.19 -1.04
CA LYS A 55 -3.37 -13.83 -0.94
C LYS A 55 -3.03 -13.02 0.30
N ILE A 56 -3.87 -12.05 0.64
CA ILE A 56 -3.69 -11.27 1.88
C ILE A 56 -3.78 -12.20 3.12
N SER A 57 -4.69 -13.17 3.09
CA SER A 57 -4.87 -14.14 4.17
C SER A 57 -3.74 -15.17 4.27
N GLU A 58 -3.14 -15.57 3.14
CA GLU A 58 -1.94 -16.42 3.08
C GLU A 58 -0.76 -15.75 3.81
N ALA A 59 -0.62 -14.42 3.69
CA ALA A 59 0.35 -13.62 4.43
C ALA A 59 -0.05 -13.39 5.91
N GLY A 60 -1.21 -13.90 6.33
CA GLY A 60 -1.69 -13.87 7.70
C GLY A 60 -2.47 -12.62 8.11
N ILE A 61 -2.81 -11.74 7.15
CA ILE A 61 -3.55 -10.50 7.37
C ILE A 61 -5.06 -10.76 7.16
N ALA A 62 -5.90 -10.13 7.99
CA ALA A 62 -7.36 -10.08 7.82
C ALA A 62 -8.09 -11.45 7.64
N ARG A 63 -7.51 -12.56 8.13
CA ARG A 63 -8.05 -13.93 7.92
C ARG A 63 -9.53 -14.07 8.27
N ASN A 64 -9.98 -13.46 9.37
CA ASN A 64 -11.37 -13.54 9.82
C ASN A 64 -12.32 -12.76 8.89
N ALA A 65 -11.95 -11.52 8.54
CA ALA A 65 -12.73 -10.68 7.63
C ALA A 65 -12.84 -11.35 6.24
N MET A 66 -11.77 -11.99 5.78
CA MET A 66 -11.77 -12.69 4.50
C MET A 66 -12.54 -14.00 4.52
N ALA A 67 -12.47 -14.78 5.61
CA ALA A 67 -13.29 -15.97 5.77
C ALA A 67 -14.80 -15.63 5.75
N GLU A 68 -15.17 -14.48 6.29
CA GLU A 68 -16.54 -14.02 6.27
C GLU A 68 -17.01 -13.53 4.89
N LEU A 69 -16.13 -12.88 4.13
CA LEU A 69 -16.41 -12.49 2.75
C LEU A 69 -16.76 -13.69 1.86
N SER A 70 -16.14 -14.85 2.10
CA SER A 70 -16.44 -16.10 1.38
C SER A 70 -17.84 -16.67 1.69
N GLY A 71 -18.54 -16.14 2.70
CA GLY A 71 -19.91 -16.51 3.05
C GLY A 71 -20.99 -15.64 2.38
N THR A 72 -22.16 -15.54 3.03
CA THR A 72 -23.29 -14.72 2.53
C THR A 72 -23.14 -13.23 2.83
N ALA A 73 -22.13 -12.83 3.62
CA ALA A 73 -21.88 -11.46 4.04
C ALA A 73 -21.60 -10.51 2.86
N ALA A 74 -21.02 -11.01 1.77
CA ALA A 74 -20.74 -10.24 0.56
C ALA A 74 -22.00 -9.66 -0.12
N ASN A 75 -23.17 -10.25 0.13
CA ASN A 75 -24.45 -9.79 -0.42
C ASN A 75 -25.12 -8.71 0.45
N GLN A 76 -24.53 -8.38 1.61
CA GLN A 76 -25.04 -7.38 2.54
C GLN A 76 -24.12 -6.16 2.51
N THR A 77 -24.58 -5.04 1.95
CA THR A 77 -23.79 -3.81 1.78
C THR A 77 -23.11 -3.33 3.06
N GLU A 78 -23.83 -3.32 4.19
CA GLU A 78 -23.25 -2.87 5.47
C GLU A 78 -22.15 -3.82 5.94
N ARG A 79 -22.36 -5.14 5.79
CA ARG A 79 -21.38 -6.10 6.23
C ARG A 79 -20.13 -6.08 5.37
N LEU A 80 -20.30 -5.97 4.05
CA LEU A 80 -19.20 -5.76 3.13
C LEU A 80 -18.42 -4.47 3.46
N ARG A 81 -19.10 -3.37 3.82
CA ARG A 81 -18.43 -2.15 4.29
C ARG A 81 -17.57 -2.41 5.52
N SER A 82 -18.10 -3.15 6.51
CA SER A 82 -17.34 -3.52 7.71
C SER A 82 -16.11 -4.37 7.34
N ILE A 83 -16.27 -5.39 6.49
CA ILE A 83 -15.18 -6.26 6.05
C ILE A 83 -14.09 -5.45 5.36
N LEU A 84 -14.46 -4.54 4.45
CA LEU A 84 -13.49 -3.67 3.78
C LEU A 84 -12.77 -2.74 4.76
N HIS A 85 -13.45 -2.25 5.79
CA HIS A 85 -12.82 -1.45 6.82
C HIS A 85 -11.85 -2.27 7.69
N GLU A 86 -12.26 -3.47 8.12
CA GLU A 86 -11.42 -4.39 8.90
C GLU A 86 -10.17 -4.81 8.11
N LEU A 87 -10.32 -5.13 6.82
CA LEU A 87 -9.22 -5.42 5.91
C LEU A 87 -8.26 -4.24 5.82
N ASP A 88 -8.80 -3.02 5.65
CA ASP A 88 -7.98 -1.83 5.51
C ASP A 88 -7.16 -1.53 6.77
N GLN A 89 -7.78 -1.62 7.96
CA GLN A 89 -7.07 -1.47 9.23
C GLN A 89 -6.00 -2.55 9.39
N ALA A 90 -6.31 -3.80 9.06
CA ALA A 90 -5.35 -4.88 9.14
C ALA A 90 -4.13 -4.65 8.23
N LEU A 91 -4.32 -4.10 7.03
CA LEU A 91 -3.22 -3.72 6.13
C LEU A 91 -2.39 -2.56 6.69
N LEU A 92 -3.02 -1.56 7.33
CA LEU A 92 -2.31 -0.42 7.94
C LEU A 92 -1.47 -0.81 9.17
N ASP A 93 -1.88 -1.85 9.90
CA ASP A 93 -1.28 -2.25 11.17
C ASP A 93 -0.29 -3.43 11.04
N SER A 94 -0.10 -3.96 9.82
CA SER A 94 0.69 -5.19 9.60
C SER A 94 1.92 -4.96 8.72
N PRO A 95 3.04 -4.46 9.29
CA PRO A 95 4.33 -4.47 8.61
C PRO A 95 4.76 -5.87 8.20
N LEU A 96 5.10 -6.05 6.93
CA LEU A 96 5.55 -7.33 6.36
C LEU A 96 6.84 -7.15 5.55
N PRO A 97 8.00 -6.92 6.20
CA PRO A 97 9.21 -6.50 5.51
C PRO A 97 9.70 -7.46 4.43
N GLU A 98 9.48 -8.75 4.59
CA GLU A 98 9.86 -9.77 3.61
C GLU A 98 9.14 -9.63 2.26
N TYR A 99 7.91 -9.08 2.26
CA TYR A 99 7.15 -8.77 1.05
C TYR A 99 7.43 -7.33 0.57
N GLU A 100 7.52 -6.39 1.52
CA GLU A 100 7.62 -4.96 1.21
C GLU A 100 8.99 -4.57 0.61
N TRP A 101 10.09 -5.17 1.09
CA TRP A 101 11.43 -4.88 0.55
C TRP A 101 11.54 -5.12 -0.96
N PRO A 102 11.24 -6.32 -1.49
CA PRO A 102 11.33 -6.56 -2.92
C PRO A 102 10.35 -5.70 -3.72
N ALA A 103 9.12 -5.51 -3.24
CA ALA A 103 8.11 -4.69 -3.91
C ALA A 103 8.56 -3.22 -4.04
N LEU A 104 8.94 -2.60 -2.93
CA LEU A 104 9.36 -1.20 -2.92
C LEU A 104 10.72 -0.98 -3.59
N GLU A 105 11.64 -1.94 -3.56
CA GLU A 105 12.87 -1.81 -4.34
C GLU A 105 12.58 -1.82 -5.85
N GLY A 106 11.61 -2.60 -6.32
CA GLY A 106 11.16 -2.57 -7.71
C GLY A 106 10.62 -1.20 -8.13
N ILE A 107 9.88 -0.53 -7.24
CA ILE A 107 9.25 0.76 -7.51
C ILE A 107 10.22 1.92 -7.30
N LEU A 108 10.89 2.00 -6.16
CA LEU A 108 11.71 3.16 -5.77
C LEU A 108 13.18 3.01 -6.20
N GLY A 109 13.66 1.80 -6.38
CA GLY A 109 15.09 1.50 -6.54
C GLY A 109 15.84 1.54 -5.21
N ALA A 110 16.95 0.80 -5.14
CA ALA A 110 17.70 0.59 -3.89
C ALA A 110 18.24 1.90 -3.26
N GLU A 111 18.71 2.84 -4.08
CA GLU A 111 19.30 4.10 -3.61
C GLU A 111 18.25 5.00 -2.93
N LEU A 112 17.13 5.25 -3.61
CA LEU A 112 16.05 6.07 -3.06
C LEU A 112 15.42 5.39 -1.83
N LEU A 113 15.15 4.09 -1.91
CA LEU A 113 14.57 3.34 -0.79
C LEU A 113 15.51 3.34 0.43
N GLY A 114 16.82 3.14 0.23
CA GLY A 114 17.81 3.22 1.29
C GLY A 114 17.84 4.58 1.96
N ARG A 115 17.79 5.67 1.17
CA ARG A 115 17.70 7.04 1.71
C ARG A 115 16.45 7.25 2.55
N LEU A 116 15.28 6.88 2.04
CA LEU A 116 13.99 7.10 2.72
C LEU A 116 13.88 6.30 4.01
N THR A 117 14.41 5.08 4.05
CA THR A 117 14.39 4.22 5.26
C THR A 117 15.56 4.49 6.22
N GLY A 118 16.56 5.24 5.78
CA GLY A 118 17.78 5.50 6.55
C GLY A 118 18.72 4.29 6.63
N VAL A 119 18.69 3.39 5.65
CA VAL A 119 19.59 2.21 5.60
C VAL A 119 20.53 2.26 4.40
N SER A 120 21.72 1.69 4.56
CA SER A 120 22.63 1.49 3.43
C SER A 120 22.08 0.46 2.44
N VAL A 121 22.41 0.60 1.16
CA VAL A 121 22.07 -0.38 0.10
C VAL A 121 22.56 -1.79 0.46
N SER A 122 23.72 -1.91 1.11
CA SER A 122 24.25 -3.20 1.59
C SER A 122 23.38 -3.83 2.68
N SER A 123 22.76 -3.04 3.55
CA SER A 123 21.86 -3.54 4.59
C SER A 123 20.49 -3.89 4.02
N LEU A 124 19.96 -3.06 3.12
CA LEU A 124 18.75 -3.34 2.34
C LEU A 124 18.84 -4.71 1.66
N ARG A 125 19.92 -4.99 0.93
CA ARG A 125 20.12 -6.30 0.26
C ARG A 125 20.11 -7.49 1.24
N ARG A 126 20.63 -7.31 2.46
CA ARG A 126 20.62 -8.35 3.49
C ARG A 126 19.23 -8.56 4.10
N TYR A 127 18.47 -7.48 4.28
CA TYR A 127 17.09 -7.56 4.76
C TYR A 127 16.17 -8.20 3.71
N ARG A 128 16.24 -7.73 2.46
CA ARG A 128 15.48 -8.29 1.33
C ARG A 128 15.72 -9.79 1.13
N SER A 129 16.95 -10.25 1.26
CA SER A 129 17.30 -11.66 1.07
C SER A 129 17.00 -12.54 2.30
N ALA A 130 16.33 -11.99 3.33
CA ALA A 130 16.09 -12.63 4.62
C ALA A 130 17.35 -13.15 5.33
N ARG A 131 18.55 -12.74 4.88
CA ARG A 131 19.83 -13.07 5.53
C ARG A 131 20.00 -12.37 6.87
N ARG A 132 19.23 -11.31 7.10
CA ARG A 132 19.13 -10.60 8.38
C ARG A 132 17.69 -10.16 8.59
N ARG A 133 17.19 -10.27 9.82
CA ARG A 133 15.90 -9.70 10.22
C ARG A 133 15.94 -8.16 10.10
N THR A 134 14.90 -7.59 9.50
CA THR A 134 14.67 -6.14 9.47
C THR A 134 14.43 -5.63 10.89
N PRO A 135 15.19 -4.63 11.39
CA PRO A 135 14.90 -4.01 12.69
C PRO A 135 13.52 -3.37 12.70
N ASP A 136 12.83 -3.40 13.84
CA ASP A 136 11.43 -2.95 13.93
C ASP A 136 11.23 -1.49 13.49
N ALA A 137 12.14 -0.58 13.87
CA ALA A 137 12.08 0.80 13.41
C ALA A 137 12.23 0.93 11.88
N VAL A 138 13.02 0.07 11.25
CA VAL A 138 13.17 0.05 9.79
C VAL A 138 11.94 -0.59 9.14
N ALA A 139 11.36 -1.63 9.75
CA ALA A 139 10.13 -2.25 9.30
C ALA A 139 8.96 -1.25 9.31
N ALA A 140 8.82 -0.46 10.39
CA ALA A 140 7.81 0.58 10.50
C ALA A 140 7.95 1.64 9.39
N ARG A 141 9.19 2.08 9.10
CA ARG A 141 9.47 3.02 8.00
C ARG A 141 9.18 2.42 6.63
N LEU A 142 9.58 1.18 6.41
CA LEU A 142 9.37 0.47 5.16
C LEU A 142 7.87 0.31 4.88
N HIS A 143 7.12 -0.17 5.87
CA HIS A 143 5.67 -0.30 5.82
C HIS A 143 5.00 1.05 5.54
N PHE A 144 5.40 2.10 6.26
CA PHE A 144 4.91 3.46 6.02
C PHE A 144 5.12 3.91 4.56
N LEU A 145 6.27 3.59 3.96
CA LEU A 145 6.52 3.87 2.54
C LEU A 145 5.65 3.02 1.62
N ALA A 146 5.38 1.75 1.95
CA ALA A 146 4.46 0.91 1.18
C ALA A 146 3.06 1.51 1.14
N LEU A 147 2.57 2.01 2.27
CA LEU A 147 1.26 2.66 2.35
C LEU A 147 1.20 3.94 1.50
N ILE A 148 2.26 4.76 1.50
CA ILE A 148 2.35 5.94 0.62
C ILE A 148 2.35 5.52 -0.85
N VAL A 149 3.16 4.53 -1.21
CA VAL A 149 3.26 4.05 -2.60
C VAL A 149 1.91 3.52 -3.08
N GLY A 150 1.19 2.75 -2.26
CA GLY A 150 -0.15 2.24 -2.58
C GLY A 150 -1.15 3.36 -2.84
N ASP A 151 -1.11 4.43 -2.06
CA ASP A 151 -1.98 5.58 -2.28
C ASP A 151 -1.63 6.36 -3.56
N LEU A 152 -0.35 6.45 -3.89
CA LEU A 152 0.11 7.15 -5.10
C LEU A 152 -0.10 6.34 -6.38
N ALA A 153 -0.15 5.00 -6.30
CA ALA A 153 -0.25 4.10 -7.45
C ALA A 153 -1.50 4.36 -8.32
N GLY A 154 -2.58 4.89 -7.73
CA GLY A 154 -3.79 5.27 -8.48
C GLY A 154 -3.63 6.51 -9.37
N ALA A 155 -2.65 7.38 -9.08
CA ALA A 155 -2.45 8.65 -9.77
C ALA A 155 -1.09 8.77 -10.48
N TYR A 156 -0.14 7.89 -10.15
CA TYR A 156 1.22 7.95 -10.64
C TYR A 156 1.74 6.57 -11.04
N ASN A 157 2.50 6.51 -12.12
CA ASN A 157 3.35 5.36 -12.43
C ASN A 157 4.63 5.36 -11.58
N ASP A 158 5.42 4.28 -11.65
CA ASP A 158 6.65 4.10 -10.85
C ASP A 158 7.61 5.32 -10.94
N LEU A 159 7.80 5.90 -12.14
CA LEU A 159 8.63 7.09 -12.33
C LEU A 159 8.01 8.33 -11.66
N GLY A 160 6.70 8.49 -11.77
CA GLY A 160 5.93 9.53 -11.11
C GLY A 160 6.04 9.45 -9.59
N ILE A 161 5.94 8.24 -9.04
CA ILE A 161 6.11 7.96 -7.60
C ILE A 161 7.52 8.33 -7.15
N ARG A 162 8.57 7.91 -7.85
CA ARG A 162 9.96 8.30 -7.53
C ARG A 162 10.12 9.82 -7.46
N ARG A 163 9.66 10.52 -8.51
CA ARG A 163 9.70 11.98 -8.59
C ARG A 163 8.84 12.65 -7.52
N TRP A 164 7.77 12.00 -7.07
CA TRP A 164 6.88 12.55 -6.06
C TRP A 164 7.61 12.79 -4.74
N PHE A 165 8.51 11.86 -4.35
CA PHE A 165 9.32 11.99 -3.13
C PHE A 165 10.37 13.11 -3.20
N GLU A 166 10.82 13.47 -4.40
CA GLU A 166 11.87 14.48 -4.62
C GLU A 166 11.30 15.88 -4.87
N ARG A 167 10.01 16.00 -5.18
CA ARG A 167 9.36 17.28 -5.50
C ARG A 167 8.92 18.00 -4.25
N LYS A 168 9.33 19.27 -4.14
CA LYS A 168 8.86 20.21 -3.12
C LYS A 168 7.35 20.39 -3.17
N ARG A 169 6.71 20.44 -2.00
CA ARG A 169 5.25 20.60 -1.88
C ARG A 169 4.95 21.81 -1.00
N SER A 170 4.10 22.71 -1.48
CA SER A 170 3.61 23.86 -0.70
C SER A 170 2.90 23.39 0.58
N LEU A 171 2.12 22.31 0.49
CA LEU A 171 1.45 21.66 1.63
C LEU A 171 2.43 21.06 2.66
N LEU A 172 3.70 20.90 2.32
CA LEU A 172 4.78 20.48 3.21
C LEU A 172 5.76 21.63 3.50
N GLY A 173 5.28 22.88 3.49
CA GLY A 173 6.11 24.05 3.78
C GLY A 173 7.21 24.31 2.74
N GLY A 174 7.05 23.81 1.51
CA GLY A 174 8.05 23.94 0.45
C GLY A 174 9.16 22.89 0.51
N GLN A 175 9.07 21.90 1.39
CA GLN A 175 9.99 20.78 1.45
C GLN A 175 9.52 19.62 0.57
N ALA A 176 10.47 18.82 0.09
CA ALA A 176 10.19 17.54 -0.55
C ALA A 176 10.03 16.43 0.50
N PRO A 177 9.20 15.41 0.27
CA PRO A 177 9.06 14.29 1.20
C PRO A 177 10.39 13.64 1.61
N ILE A 178 11.34 13.51 0.68
CA ILE A 178 12.67 12.96 0.96
C ILE A 178 13.53 13.82 1.90
N GLU A 179 13.27 15.13 1.97
CA GLU A 179 13.96 16.05 2.87
C GLU A 179 13.42 15.94 4.30
N ILE A 180 12.15 15.53 4.46
CA ILE A 180 11.50 15.30 5.75
C ILE A 180 11.81 13.89 6.26
N LEU A 181 11.81 12.88 5.37
CA LEU A 181 12.11 11.48 5.68
C LEU A 181 13.62 11.20 5.71
N THR A 182 14.36 12.01 6.46
CA THR A 182 15.83 11.91 6.58
C THR A 182 16.23 11.64 8.02
N GLY A 183 17.34 10.91 8.23
CA GLY A 183 17.85 10.60 9.55
C GLY A 183 16.97 9.63 10.35
N ALA A 184 16.78 9.93 11.64
CA ALA A 184 15.99 9.11 12.55
C ALA A 184 14.57 9.68 12.68
N TRP A 185 13.65 9.21 11.84
CA TRP A 185 12.22 9.54 11.89
C TRP A 185 11.38 8.32 12.25
N ALA A 186 10.16 8.53 12.72
CA ALA A 186 9.15 7.50 12.98
C ALA A 186 7.83 7.85 12.29
N PRO A 187 7.02 6.87 11.84
CA PRO A 187 5.76 7.13 11.13
C PRO A 187 4.80 8.10 11.85
N GLU A 188 4.78 8.05 13.18
CA GLU A 188 3.97 8.87 14.07
C GLU A 188 4.48 10.32 14.23
N ASP A 189 5.67 10.63 13.73
CA ASP A 189 6.20 11.99 13.79
C ASP A 189 5.31 12.95 12.95
N PRO A 190 5.21 14.23 13.34
CA PRO A 190 4.35 15.19 12.63
C PRO A 190 4.69 15.40 11.15
N GLY A 191 5.96 15.23 10.76
CA GLY A 191 6.42 15.38 9.36
C GLY A 191 5.94 14.22 8.48
N PRO A 192 6.34 12.97 8.78
CA PRO A 192 5.83 11.76 8.15
C PRO A 192 4.30 11.71 8.12
N SER A 193 3.60 11.99 9.23
CA SER A 193 2.13 11.99 9.27
C SER A 193 1.52 12.92 8.20
N ARG A 194 2.03 14.15 8.04
CA ARG A 194 1.57 15.07 6.97
C ARG A 194 1.87 14.56 5.55
N ILE A 195 2.98 13.84 5.35
CA ILE A 195 3.28 13.20 4.06
C ILE A 195 2.25 12.12 3.74
N ARG A 196 1.89 11.30 4.73
CA ARG A 196 0.86 10.26 4.58
C ARG A 196 -0.48 10.87 4.22
N GLU A 197 -0.93 11.90 4.96
CA GLU A 197 -2.17 12.63 4.70
C GLU A 197 -2.18 13.23 3.28
N LEU A 198 -1.06 13.83 2.85
CA LEU A 198 -0.93 14.37 1.50
C LEU A 198 -1.06 13.27 0.44
N ALA A 199 -0.40 12.13 0.60
CA ALA A 199 -0.51 11.01 -0.34
C ALA A 199 -1.96 10.49 -0.42
N GLN A 200 -2.62 10.29 0.73
CA GLN A 200 -4.03 9.88 0.81
C GLN A 200 -4.94 10.85 0.06
N SER A 201 -4.76 12.16 0.25
CA SER A 201 -5.61 13.18 -0.40
C SER A 201 -5.60 13.08 -1.93
N LEU A 202 -4.50 12.59 -2.52
CA LEU A 202 -4.36 12.42 -3.97
C LEU A 202 -5.08 11.18 -4.49
N SER A 203 -5.28 10.15 -3.66
CA SER A 203 -6.08 8.97 -4.02
C SER A 203 -7.58 9.28 -4.03
N TYR A 204 -8.02 10.32 -3.31
CA TYR A 204 -9.43 10.69 -3.16
C TYR A 204 -9.88 11.86 -4.04
N SER A 205 -8.97 12.55 -4.72
CA SER A 205 -9.31 13.58 -5.69
C SER A 205 -9.63 12.93 -7.05
N PRO A 206 -10.85 13.13 -7.61
CA PRO A 206 -11.06 12.82 -9.02
C PRO A 206 -10.08 13.66 -9.84
N ALA A 207 -9.47 13.05 -10.86
CA ALA A 207 -8.69 13.79 -11.84
C ALA A 207 -9.56 14.95 -12.37
N THR A 208 -9.16 16.18 -12.08
CA THR A 208 -9.76 17.40 -12.64
C THR A 208 -9.52 17.48 -14.13
#